data_AF-A0A392RKK9-F1
#
_entry.id   AF-A0A392RKK9-F1
#
_cell.length_a   1.000
_cell.length_b   1.000
_cell.length_c   1.000
_cell.angle_alpha   90.00
_cell.angle_beta   90.00
_cell.angle_gamma   90.00
#
_symmetry.space_group_name_H-M   'P 1'
#
loop_
_entity.id
_entity.type
_entity.pdbx_description
1 polymer ?
#
loop_
_entity_poly.entity_id
_entity_poly.type
_entity_poly.pdbx_seq_one_letter_code
_entity_poly.pdbx_strand_id
1 'polypeptide(L)'
;MSSPIATPPPPPTTTSPLSDRLKAVKQFDETKAGVKGLIDSGIKTIPSIFIHPPETLSDLVPGSEPEPEIPTIDLSHLHSSRAAVVDQIHHAASTVGFFQ
;
A
#
# COMPACT_ATOMS: atom_id res chain seq x y z
N MET A 1 62.63 -10.78 9.64
CA MET A 1 61.43 -10.39 10.41
C MET A 1 60.39 -9.91 9.41
N SER A 2 59.56 -10.82 8.89
CA SER A 2 58.51 -10.48 7.92
C SER A 2 57.31 -9.91 8.67
N SER A 3 56.94 -8.67 8.34
CA SER A 3 55.75 -8.02 8.91
C SER A 3 54.48 -8.61 8.27
N PRO A 4 53.39 -8.80 9.03
CA PRO A 4 52.13 -9.29 8.46
C PRO A 4 51.45 -8.19 7.64
N ILE A 5 50.95 -8.57 6.46
CA ILE A 5 50.17 -7.71 5.57
C ILE A 5 48.79 -7.52 6.18
N ALA A 6 48.44 -6.28 6.53
CA ALA A 6 47.09 -5.95 6.99
C ALA A 6 46.13 -6.09 5.81
N THR A 7 45.17 -7.00 5.91
CA THR A 7 44.10 -7.14 4.92
C THR A 7 43.28 -5.85 4.93
N PRO A 8 43.01 -5.20 3.77
CA PRO A 8 42.20 -4.01 3.74
C PRO A 8 40.78 -4.33 4.27
N PRO A 9 40.15 -3.42 5.01
CA PRO A 9 38.78 -3.60 5.47
C PRO A 9 37.85 -3.81 4.26
N PRO A 10 36.83 -4.68 4.37
CA PRO A 10 35.90 -4.89 3.28
C PRO A 10 35.25 -3.56 2.88
N PRO A 11 35.06 -3.30 1.58
CA PRO A 11 34.43 -2.08 1.13
C PRO A 11 33.04 -1.94 1.77
N PRO A 12 32.59 -0.70 2.11
CA PRO A 12 31.22 -0.50 2.54
C PRO A 12 30.32 -1.09 1.46
N THR A 13 29.51 -2.07 1.83
CA THR A 13 28.57 -2.66 0.89
C THR A 13 27.58 -1.55 0.56
N THR A 14 27.76 -0.89 -0.58
CA THR A 14 26.78 0.00 -1.17
C THR A 14 25.60 -0.87 -1.59
N THR A 15 24.83 -1.29 -0.58
CA THR A 15 23.63 -2.07 -0.75
C THR A 15 22.64 -1.12 -1.38
N SER A 16 22.18 -1.46 -2.58
CA SER A 16 21.21 -0.63 -3.27
C SER A 16 19.95 -0.52 -2.39
N PRO A 17 19.26 0.64 -2.39
CA PRO A 17 18.07 0.85 -1.54
C PRO A 17 16.97 -0.21 -1.78
N LEU A 18 16.93 -0.81 -2.97
CA LEU A 18 16.06 -1.94 -3.30
C LEU A 18 16.44 -3.22 -2.53
N SER A 19 17.74 -3.50 -2.39
CA SER A 19 18.23 -4.67 -1.66
C SER A 19 18.00 -4.53 -0.15
N ASP A 20 18.15 -3.32 0.41
CA ASP A 20 17.83 -3.05 1.81
C ASP A 20 16.33 -3.18 2.09
N ARG A 21 15.48 -2.64 1.21
CA ARG A 21 14.03 -2.82 1.30
C ARG A 21 13.63 -4.28 1.24
N LEU A 22 14.22 -5.07 0.33
CA LEU A 22 13.91 -6.50 0.18
C LEU A 22 14.29 -7.31 1.42
N LYS A 23 15.45 -7.02 2.03
CA LYS A 23 15.86 -7.64 3.30
C LYS A 23 14.90 -7.29 4.44
N ALA A 24 14.52 -6.03 4.57
CA ALA A 24 13.59 -5.58 5.60
C ALA A 24 12.19 -6.19 5.44
N VAL A 25 11.70 -6.33 4.20
CA VAL A 25 10.43 -7.03 3.89
C VAL A 25 10.53 -8.49 4.30
N LYS A 26 11.63 -9.17 3.97
CA LYS A 26 11.84 -10.57 4.33
C LYS A 26 11.87 -10.76 5.86
N GLN A 27 12.63 -9.92 6.57
CA GLN A 27 12.71 -9.98 8.03
C GLN A 27 11.34 -9.75 8.69
N PHE A 28 10.54 -8.82 8.14
CA PHE A 28 9.18 -8.59 8.63
C PHE A 28 8.28 -9.81 8.39
N ASP A 29 8.29 -10.38 7.19
CA ASP A 29 7.46 -11.56 6.88
C ASP A 29 7.86 -12.78 7.72
N GLU A 30 9.14 -12.93 8.06
CA GLU A 30 9.64 -13.98 8.96
C GLU A 30 9.10 -13.85 10.40
N THR A 31 8.75 -12.64 10.86
CA THR A 31 8.12 -12.48 12.18
C THR A 31 6.74 -13.12 12.27
N LYS A 32 6.06 -13.28 11.12
CA LYS A 32 4.67 -13.76 11.01
C LYS A 32 3.65 -13.02 11.90
N ALA A 33 4.02 -11.84 12.41
CA ALA A 33 3.19 -11.03 13.29
C ALA A 33 2.10 -10.24 12.52
N GLY A 34 2.33 -10.01 11.22
CA GLY A 34 1.50 -9.15 10.39
C GLY A 34 1.52 -7.68 10.85
N VAL A 35 0.76 -6.83 10.15
CA VAL A 35 0.68 -5.38 10.50
C VAL A 35 -0.04 -5.15 11.83
N LYS A 36 -0.97 -6.04 12.21
CA LYS A 36 -1.61 -5.96 13.54
C LYS A 36 -0.59 -6.17 14.66
N GLY A 37 0.24 -7.22 14.57
CA GLY A 37 1.28 -7.46 15.57
C GLY A 37 2.33 -6.35 15.62
N LEU A 38 2.58 -5.69 14.49
CA LEU A 38 3.43 -4.50 14.44
C LEU A 38 2.82 -3.36 15.29
N ILE A 39 1.51 -3.09 15.15
CA ILE A 39 0.81 -2.07 15.94
C ILE A 39 0.80 -2.44 17.43
N ASP A 40 0.46 -3.69 17.73
CA ASP A 40 0.38 -4.19 19.11
C ASP A 40 1.74 -4.12 19.84
N SER A 41 2.86 -4.21 19.10
CA SER A 41 4.21 -4.05 19.65
C SER A 41 4.55 -2.62 20.09
N GLY A 42 3.70 -1.64 19.75
CA GLY A 42 3.84 -0.25 20.18
C GLY A 42 4.88 0.54 19.38
N ILE A 43 5.07 0.21 18.09
CA ILE A 43 5.99 0.95 17.21
C ILE A 43 5.74 2.45 17.26
N LYS A 44 6.82 3.24 17.27
CA LYS A 44 6.76 4.71 17.27
C LYS A 44 6.95 5.31 15.89
N THR A 45 7.54 4.54 14.97
CA THR A 45 7.86 4.95 13.62
C THR A 45 7.39 3.89 12.64
N ILE A 46 6.87 4.34 11.50
CA ILE A 46 6.45 3.45 10.42
C ILE A 46 7.71 2.89 9.76
N PRO A 47 7.88 1.55 9.68
CA PRO A 47 9.01 0.96 8.97
C PRO A 47 9.04 1.40 7.50
N SER A 48 10.23 1.69 6.99
CA SER A 48 10.43 2.22 5.62
C SER A 48 9.82 1.34 4.52
N ILE A 49 9.65 0.05 4.76
CA ILE A 49 9.01 -0.89 3.83
C ILE A 49 7.53 -0.57 3.56
N PHE A 50 6.85 0.15 4.46
CA PHE A 50 5.47 0.61 4.32
C PHE A 50 5.35 2.04 3.78
N ILE A 51 6.46 2.73 3.58
CA ILE A 51 6.46 4.09 3.04
C ILE A 51 6.49 3.98 1.51
N HIS A 52 5.46 4.52 0.89
CA HIS A 52 5.34 4.60 -0.57
C HIS A 52 6.37 5.57 -1.16
N PRO A 53 6.84 5.34 -2.39
CA PRO A 53 7.75 6.28 -3.05
C PRO A 53 7.10 7.65 -3.27
N PRO A 54 7.89 8.74 -3.36
CA PRO A 54 7.37 10.09 -3.49
C PRO A 54 6.41 10.30 -4.67
N GLU A 55 6.62 9.59 -5.78
CA GLU A 55 5.76 9.66 -6.96
C GLU A 55 4.31 9.29 -6.62
N THR A 56 4.11 8.17 -5.91
CA THR A 56 2.78 7.74 -5.47
C THR A 56 2.22 8.59 -4.33
N LEU A 57 3.06 9.28 -3.57
CA LEU A 57 2.61 10.18 -2.49
C LEU A 57 2.14 11.54 -3.03
N SER A 58 2.67 11.96 -4.18
CA SER A 58 2.33 13.25 -4.80
C SER A 58 0.90 13.28 -5.34
N ASP A 59 0.36 12.12 -5.72
CA ASP A 59 -1.04 11.95 -6.13
C ASP A 59 -2.02 11.91 -4.94
N LEU A 60 -1.52 11.78 -3.70
CA LEU A 60 -2.32 11.63 -2.49
C LEU A 60 -2.48 12.95 -1.72
N VAL A 61 -2.17 14.10 -2.33
CA VAL A 61 -2.34 15.40 -1.69
C VAL A 61 -3.82 15.63 -1.38
N PRO A 62 -4.22 15.70 -0.10
CA PRO A 62 -5.62 15.86 0.27
C PRO A 62 -6.15 17.20 -0.25
N GLY A 63 -7.22 17.16 -1.05
CA GLY A 63 -7.97 18.35 -1.46
C GLY A 63 -7.59 18.96 -2.81
N SER A 64 -6.79 18.30 -3.65
CA SER A 64 -6.51 18.81 -5.00
C SER A 64 -7.62 18.52 -6.02
N GLU A 65 -8.46 17.51 -5.79
CA GLU A 65 -9.51 17.08 -6.71
C GLU A 65 -10.83 16.81 -5.94
N PRO A 66 -12.00 17.05 -6.55
CA PRO A 66 -13.27 16.64 -5.96
C PRO A 66 -13.26 15.12 -5.73
N GLU A 67 -13.64 14.69 -4.53
CA GLU A 67 -13.73 13.28 -4.19
C GLU A 67 -14.72 12.61 -5.16
N PRO A 68 -14.33 11.53 -5.86
CA PRO A 68 -15.23 10.85 -6.78
C PRO A 68 -16.43 10.30 -5.99
N GLU A 69 -17.63 10.82 -6.28
CA GLU A 69 -18.85 10.37 -5.64
C GLU A 69 -19.19 8.96 -6.14
N ILE A 70 -19.12 7.98 -5.24
CA ILE A 70 -19.49 6.60 -5.56
C ILE A 70 -21.01 6.52 -5.60
N PRO A 71 -21.63 6.10 -6.72
CA PRO A 71 -23.08 6.00 -6.83
C PRO A 71 -23.68 5.08 -5.77
N THR A 72 -24.70 5.53 -5.05
CA THR A 72 -25.48 4.69 -4.13
C THR A 72 -26.77 4.24 -4.81
N ILE A 73 -27.06 2.95 -4.82
CA ILE A 73 -28.22 2.37 -5.50
C ILE A 73 -29.22 1.86 -4.47
N ASP A 74 -30.40 2.47 -4.44
CA ASP A 74 -31.47 2.01 -3.55
C ASP A 74 -32.15 0.74 -4.10
N LEU A 75 -31.99 -0.35 -3.35
CA LEU A 75 -32.57 -1.66 -3.67
C LEU A 75 -33.98 -1.86 -3.09
N SER A 76 -34.52 -0.90 -2.34
CA SER A 76 -35.84 -0.99 -1.69
C SER A 76 -36.98 -1.25 -2.69
N HIS A 77 -36.84 -0.76 -3.92
CA HIS A 77 -37.83 -0.87 -4.99
C HIS A 77 -37.60 -2.06 -5.94
N LEU A 78 -36.70 -3.00 -5.61
CA LEU A 78 -36.40 -4.16 -6.48
C LEU A 78 -37.64 -4.95 -6.88
N HIS A 79 -38.62 -5.10 -5.99
CA HIS A 79 -39.86 -5.85 -6.28
C HIS A 79 -40.84 -5.08 -7.15
N SER A 80 -40.83 -3.74 -7.07
CA SER A 80 -41.76 -2.86 -7.79
C SER A 80 -41.19 -2.33 -9.10
N SER A 81 -39.87 -2.27 -9.24
CA SER A 81 -39.17 -1.66 -10.38
C SER A 81 -37.78 -2.27 -10.61
N ARG A 82 -37.71 -3.60 -10.67
CA ARG A 82 -36.47 -4.37 -10.91
C ARG A 82 -35.66 -3.86 -12.10
N ALA A 83 -36.32 -3.57 -13.22
CA ALA A 83 -35.64 -3.11 -14.44
C ALA A 83 -34.87 -1.81 -14.21
N ALA A 84 -35.49 -0.82 -13.55
CA ALA A 84 -34.84 0.46 -13.24
C ALA A 84 -33.64 0.29 -12.32
N VAL A 85 -33.73 -0.59 -11.31
CA VAL A 85 -32.60 -0.89 -10.42
C VAL A 85 -31.46 -1.57 -11.18
N VAL A 86 -31.77 -2.52 -12.07
CA VAL A 86 -30.77 -3.19 -12.91
C VAL A 86 -30.09 -2.19 -13.85
N ASP A 87 -30.84 -1.25 -14.43
CA ASP A 87 -30.29 -0.22 -15.31
C ASP A 87 -29.34 0.72 -14.55
N GLN A 88 -29.67 1.08 -13.30
CA GLN A 88 -28.78 1.87 -12.43
C GLN A 88 -27.48 1.11 -12.10
N ILE A 89 -27.57 -0.19 -11.77
CA ILE A 89 -26.40 -1.04 -11.53
C ILE A 89 -25.51 -1.12 -12.76
N HIS A 90 -26.11 -1.39 -13.93
CA HIS A 90 -25.38 -1.46 -15.19
C HIS A 90 -24.67 -0.13 -15.50
N HIS A 91 -25.36 0.99 -15.30
CA HIS A 91 -24.79 2.31 -15.52
C HIS A 91 -23.60 2.59 -14.58
N ALA A 92 -23.77 2.39 -13.27
CA ALA A 92 -22.70 2.64 -12.30
C ALA A 92 -21.49 1.74 -12.54
N ALA A 93 -21.71 0.45 -12.82
CA ALA A 93 -20.63 -0.49 -13.14
C ALA A 93 -19.90 -0.14 -14.44
N SER A 94 -20.59 0.39 -15.45
CA SER A 94 -19.98 0.73 -16.75
C SER A 94 -19.27 2.08 -16.73
N THR A 95 -19.72 3.03 -15.91
CA THR A 95 -19.18 4.40 -15.87
C THR A 95 -18.11 4.58 -14.79
N VAL A 96 -18.37 4.10 -13.58
CA VAL A 96 -17.48 4.27 -12.41
C VAL A 96 -16.76 2.97 -12.07
N GLY A 97 -17.36 1.82 -12.37
CA GLY A 97 -16.82 0.51 -11.99
C GLY A 97 -17.10 0.13 -10.53
N PHE A 98 -17.71 1.03 -9.75
CA PHE A 98 -18.06 0.87 -8.34
C PHE A 98 -19.43 1.50 -8.06
N PHE A 99 -20.13 0.96 -7.06
CA PHE A 99 -21.37 1.49 -6.50
C PHE A 99 -21.54 0.99 -5.06
N GLN A 100 -22.46 1.61 -4.31
CA GLN A 100 -22.85 1.24 -2.94
C GLN A 100 -24.29 0.72 -2.90
#